data_AF-A0A0F2P6B6-F1
#
_entry.id   AF-A0A0F2P6B6-F1
#
_cell.length_a   1.000
_cell.length_b   1.000
_cell.length_c   1.000
_cell.angle_alpha   90.00
_cell.angle_beta   90.00
_cell.angle_gamma   90.00
#
_symmetry.space_group_name_H-M   'P 1'
#
loop_
_entity.id
_entity.type
_entity.pdbx_description
1 polymer ?
#
loop_
_entity_poly.entity_id
_entity_poly.type
_entity_poly.pdbx_seq_one_letter_code
_entity_poly.pdbx_strand_id
1 'polypeptide(L)'
;MYRILVSTLLALLMATSLSANASGLVTVKDALDYSSNVVMHLSRVQLDDAWRKMKTNTNIPPAQIDMFARQYKAHYEHTIQHYGKAVGVEHVSTEMSGQSFIRVTHLVKYEVKAVAWFMIFYKVRDSWVLNEFNYDINTNTIFNIVAQASANNSEQALARAWQSEVEARLASIEANKLAASGAPQPVIASATMGEQDLAILRETQQRLASLEEKYSLLAQQSPGTTSLDNLSPDTTNSEIATQQMAALGATEQRLANLEERMAAMPVESRLESLSVDGNELETIKKTLEVLKKQHPFAQFPPLH
;
A
#
# COMPACT_ATOMS: atom_id res chain seq x y z
N MET A 1 -18.92 31.78 -59.19
CA MET A 1 -17.79 31.83 -58.25
C MET A 1 -18.20 31.72 -56.78
N TYR A 2 -19.19 32.49 -56.29
CA TYR A 2 -19.57 32.49 -54.85
C TYR A 2 -19.98 31.12 -54.27
N ARG A 3 -20.65 30.27 -55.07
CA ARG A 3 -21.08 28.93 -54.63
C ARG A 3 -19.91 27.97 -54.33
N ILE A 4 -18.79 28.12 -55.03
CA ILE A 4 -17.61 27.28 -54.81
C ILE A 4 -16.90 27.71 -53.52
N LEU A 5 -16.77 29.02 -53.28
CA LEU A 5 -16.17 29.57 -52.06
C LEU A 5 -16.95 29.20 -50.79
N VAL A 6 -18.29 29.25 -50.85
CA VAL A 6 -19.15 28.87 -49.71
C VAL A 6 -19.03 27.37 -49.40
N SER A 7 -18.95 26.51 -50.43
CA SER A 7 -18.79 25.07 -50.24
C SER A 7 -17.44 24.71 -49.63
N THR A 8 -16.35 25.40 -50.03
CA THR A 8 -15.02 25.16 -49.45
C THR A 8 -14.92 25.64 -48.01
N LEU A 9 -15.58 26.75 -47.67
CA LEU A 9 -15.59 27.27 -46.30
C LEU A 9 -16.35 26.35 -45.33
N LEU A 10 -17.47 25.76 -45.78
CA LEU A 10 -18.27 24.85 -44.97
C LEU A 10 -17.57 23.49 -44.75
N ALA A 11 -16.85 22.98 -45.75
CA ALA A 11 -16.05 21.76 -45.61
C ALA A 11 -14.85 21.97 -44.65
N LEU A 12 -14.25 23.16 -44.67
CA LEU A 12 -13.16 23.51 -43.75
C LEU A 12 -13.65 23.65 -42.29
N LEU A 13 -14.87 24.14 -42.09
CA LEU A 13 -15.48 24.27 -40.76
C LEU A 13 -15.84 22.92 -40.12
N MET A 14 -16.20 21.92 -40.94
CA MET A 14 -16.48 20.56 -40.47
C MET A 14 -15.20 19.80 -40.09
N ALA A 15 -14.08 20.07 -40.77
CA ALA A 15 -12.79 19.42 -40.50
C ALA A 15 -12.11 19.87 -39.19
N THR A 16 -12.52 21.00 -38.61
CA THR A 16 -11.98 21.49 -37.32
C THR A 16 -12.67 20.89 -36.09
N SER A 17 -13.62 19.97 -36.28
CA SER A 17 -14.23 19.19 -35.19
C SER A 17 -13.29 18.08 -34.68
N LEU A 18 -11.98 18.31 -34.69
CA LEU A 18 -11.03 17.46 -33.99
C LEU A 18 -11.41 17.54 -32.53
N SER A 19 -11.98 16.44 -32.04
CA SER A 19 -12.34 16.22 -30.65
C SER A 19 -11.31 16.91 -29.78
N ALA A 20 -11.73 17.95 -29.06
CA ALA A 20 -11.07 18.36 -27.84
C ALA A 20 -11.24 17.19 -26.88
N ASN A 21 -10.47 16.12 -27.13
CA ASN A 21 -10.14 15.12 -26.16
C ASN A 21 -9.46 15.96 -25.10
N ALA A 22 -10.22 16.36 -24.07
CA ALA A 22 -9.63 16.71 -22.80
C ALA A 22 -8.57 15.65 -22.58
N SER A 23 -7.30 16.04 -22.68
CA SER A 23 -6.17 15.13 -22.72
C SER A 23 -6.19 14.41 -21.38
N GLY A 24 -6.93 13.30 -21.34
CA GLY A 24 -7.25 12.60 -20.12
C GLY A 24 -5.94 12.15 -19.51
N LEU A 25 -5.91 12.07 -18.19
CA LEU A 25 -4.73 11.57 -17.50
C LEU A 25 -4.69 10.06 -17.76
N VAL A 26 -3.88 9.60 -18.71
CA VAL A 26 -3.93 8.20 -19.19
C VAL A 26 -3.30 7.26 -18.16
N THR A 27 -2.20 7.72 -17.55
CA THR A 27 -1.42 6.94 -16.60
C THR A 27 -1.63 7.43 -15.16
N VAL A 28 -1.34 6.56 -14.19
CA VAL A 28 -1.30 6.95 -12.77
C VAL A 28 -0.27 8.05 -12.53
N LYS A 29 0.83 8.04 -13.29
CA LYS A 29 1.83 9.10 -13.26
C LYS A 29 1.25 10.44 -13.68
N ASP A 30 0.42 10.48 -14.72
CA ASP A 30 -0.24 11.73 -15.15
C ASP A 30 -1.14 12.29 -14.05
N ALA A 31 -1.87 11.42 -13.34
CA ALA A 31 -2.69 11.81 -12.19
C ALA A 31 -1.86 12.36 -11.02
N LEU A 32 -0.72 11.75 -10.74
CA LEU A 32 0.24 12.22 -9.74
C LEU A 32 0.85 13.58 -10.13
N ASP A 33 1.27 13.74 -11.38
CA ASP A 33 1.86 14.99 -11.86
C ASP A 33 0.81 16.11 -11.87
N TYR A 34 -0.42 15.80 -12.28
CA TYR A 34 -1.56 16.72 -12.25
C TYR A 34 -1.88 17.20 -10.83
N SER A 35 -2.04 16.27 -9.88
CA SER A 35 -2.30 16.61 -8.47
C SER A 35 -1.15 17.41 -7.86
N SER A 36 0.10 17.01 -8.12
CA SER A 36 1.27 17.75 -7.65
C SER A 36 1.32 19.19 -8.17
N ASN A 37 0.95 19.40 -9.43
CA ASN A 37 0.86 20.74 -10.02
C ASN A 37 -0.22 21.61 -9.35
N VAL A 38 -1.40 21.02 -9.10
CA VAL A 38 -2.49 21.71 -8.40
C VAL A 38 -2.07 22.09 -6.97
N VAL A 39 -1.50 21.15 -6.21
CA VAL A 39 -1.03 21.42 -4.83
C VAL A 39 0.09 22.44 -4.80
N MET A 40 0.97 22.46 -5.81
CA MET A 40 2.02 23.47 -5.94
C MET A 40 1.45 24.88 -6.18
N HIS A 41 0.36 25.03 -6.93
CA HIS A 41 -0.34 26.32 -7.06
C HIS A 41 -0.96 26.74 -5.72
N LEU A 42 -1.57 25.79 -4.99
CA LEU A 42 -2.13 26.04 -3.67
C LEU A 42 -1.07 26.49 -2.66
N SER A 43 0.10 25.84 -2.62
CA SER A 43 1.19 26.22 -1.72
C SER A 43 1.78 27.59 -2.03
N ARG A 44 1.67 28.05 -3.28
CA ARG A 44 2.12 29.39 -3.72
C ARG A 44 1.05 30.46 -3.58
N VAL A 45 -0.09 30.13 -2.95
CA VAL A 45 -1.25 31.04 -2.81
C VAL A 45 -1.82 31.48 -4.17
N GLN A 46 -1.57 30.70 -5.23
CA GLN A 46 -2.11 30.91 -6.57
C GLN A 46 -3.46 30.19 -6.70
N LEU A 47 -4.40 30.54 -5.81
CA LEU A 47 -5.65 29.79 -5.63
C LEU A 47 -6.47 29.75 -6.92
N ASP A 48 -6.61 30.87 -7.63
CA ASP A 48 -7.39 30.94 -8.87
C ASP A 48 -6.84 30.02 -9.98
N ASP A 49 -5.52 29.88 -10.06
CA ASP A 49 -4.87 28.99 -11.03
C ASP A 49 -5.04 27.52 -10.64
N ALA A 50 -4.94 27.20 -9.34
CA ALA A 50 -5.23 25.86 -8.82
C ALA A 50 -6.67 25.42 -9.16
N TRP A 51 -7.66 26.28 -8.90
CA TRP A 51 -9.07 25.97 -9.17
C TRP A 51 -9.38 25.89 -10.65
N ARG A 52 -8.75 26.75 -11.46
CA ARG A 52 -8.86 26.67 -12.92
C ARG A 52 -8.30 25.35 -13.44
N LYS A 53 -7.17 24.89 -12.90
CA LYS A 53 -6.54 23.61 -13.25
C LYS A 53 -7.39 22.42 -12.82
N MET A 54 -7.97 22.44 -11.61
CA MET A 54 -8.90 21.39 -11.15
C MET A 54 -10.08 21.21 -12.11
N LYS A 55 -10.63 22.32 -12.64
CA LYS A 55 -11.75 22.29 -13.59
C LYS A 55 -11.45 21.65 -14.94
N THR A 56 -10.19 21.47 -15.35
CA THR A 56 -9.87 20.95 -16.70
C THR A 56 -9.97 19.44 -16.84
N ASN A 57 -9.81 18.68 -15.74
CA ASN A 57 -9.77 17.22 -15.79
C ASN A 57 -10.49 16.60 -14.59
N THR A 58 -11.75 16.98 -14.43
CA THR A 58 -12.63 16.56 -13.33
C THR A 58 -14.01 16.23 -13.87
N ASN A 59 -14.71 15.32 -13.20
CA ASN A 59 -16.14 15.10 -13.41
C ASN A 59 -17.01 15.96 -12.47
N ILE A 60 -16.39 16.73 -11.57
CA ILE A 60 -17.09 17.59 -10.62
C ILE A 60 -17.66 18.80 -11.36
N PRO A 61 -18.94 19.15 -11.17
CA PRO A 61 -19.52 20.35 -11.77
C PRO A 61 -18.69 21.60 -11.41
N PRO A 62 -18.33 22.47 -12.39
CA PRO A 62 -17.50 23.65 -12.13
C PRO A 62 -18.03 24.56 -11.01
N ALA A 63 -19.36 24.68 -10.89
CA ALA A 63 -20.01 25.47 -9.84
C ALA A 63 -19.72 24.94 -8.42
N GLN A 64 -19.56 23.62 -8.24
CA GLN A 64 -19.18 23.02 -6.96
C GLN A 64 -17.72 23.34 -6.62
N ILE A 65 -16.82 23.28 -7.60
CA ILE A 65 -15.42 23.71 -7.42
C ILE A 65 -15.35 25.20 -7.06
N ASP A 66 -16.14 26.05 -7.70
CA ASP A 66 -16.18 27.48 -7.39
C ASP A 66 -16.74 27.75 -5.99
N MET A 67 -17.71 26.97 -5.53
CA MET A 67 -18.22 27.04 -4.16
C MET A 67 -17.14 26.66 -3.15
N PHE A 68 -16.46 25.53 -3.38
CA PHE A 68 -15.34 25.11 -2.54
C PHE A 68 -14.22 26.15 -2.53
N ALA A 69 -13.86 26.70 -3.70
CA ALA A 69 -12.83 27.73 -3.83
C ALA A 69 -13.11 28.95 -2.96
N ARG A 70 -14.36 29.41 -2.90
CA ARG A 70 -14.79 30.52 -2.04
C ARG A 70 -14.67 30.16 -0.55
N GLN A 71 -15.13 28.98 -0.17
CA GLN A 71 -15.04 28.49 1.21
C GLN A 71 -13.58 28.34 1.66
N TYR A 72 -12.75 27.71 0.83
CA TYR A 72 -11.33 27.55 1.07
C TYR A 72 -10.62 28.89 1.20
N LYS A 73 -10.92 29.87 0.32
CA LYS A 73 -10.31 31.20 0.40
C LYS A 73 -10.59 31.88 1.75
N ALA A 74 -11.85 31.87 2.21
CA ALA A 74 -12.19 32.41 3.52
C ALA A 74 -11.46 31.66 4.65
N HIS A 75 -11.43 30.33 4.59
CA HIS A 75 -10.70 29.52 5.58
C HIS A 75 -9.19 29.76 5.55
N TYR A 76 -8.61 29.95 4.37
CA TYR A 76 -7.20 30.25 4.19
C TYR A 76 -6.84 31.57 4.88
N GLU A 77 -7.60 32.64 4.61
CA GLU A 77 -7.40 33.97 5.21
C GLU A 77 -7.53 33.94 6.74
N HIS A 78 -8.45 33.13 7.29
CA HIS A 78 -8.69 33.08 8.74
C HIS A 78 -7.84 32.07 9.52
N THR A 79 -7.30 31.04 8.86
CA THR A 79 -6.64 29.91 9.56
C THR A 79 -5.27 29.62 8.98
N ILE A 80 -5.20 29.28 7.69
CA ILE A 80 -3.96 28.77 7.08
C ILE A 80 -2.90 29.86 6.95
N GLN A 81 -3.30 31.12 6.71
CA GLN A 81 -2.37 32.25 6.62
C GLN A 81 -1.53 32.42 7.90
N HIS A 82 -2.06 32.03 9.06
CA HIS A 82 -1.34 32.09 10.33
C HIS A 82 -0.28 30.98 10.49
N TYR A 83 -0.24 29.99 9.59
CA TYR A 83 0.79 28.94 9.61
C TYR A 83 2.12 29.38 9.00
N GLY A 84 2.18 30.61 8.48
CA GLY A 84 3.38 31.19 7.88
C GLY A 84 3.49 30.89 6.38
N LYS A 85 4.69 31.09 5.82
CA LYS A 85 4.94 30.84 4.39
C LYS A 85 4.98 29.33 4.12
N ALA A 86 4.56 28.93 2.92
CA ALA A 86 4.79 27.57 2.47
C ALA A 86 6.29 27.32 2.25
N VAL A 87 6.82 26.27 2.88
CA VAL A 87 8.21 25.84 2.81
C VAL A 87 8.40 24.81 1.70
N GLY A 88 7.37 23.99 1.43
CA GLY A 88 7.44 22.99 0.37
C GLY A 88 6.18 22.15 0.25
N VAL A 89 6.17 21.31 -0.79
CA VAL A 89 5.15 20.30 -1.03
C VAL A 89 5.82 18.94 -1.04
N GLU A 90 5.24 17.98 -0.34
CA GLU A 90 5.70 16.59 -0.28
C GLU A 90 4.59 15.67 -0.77
N HIS A 91 4.95 14.68 -1.59
CA HIS A 91 4.07 13.57 -1.90
C HIS A 91 4.18 12.51 -0.80
N VAL A 92 3.05 12.13 -0.20
CA VAL A 92 3.02 11.19 0.94
C VAL A 92 2.74 9.77 0.48
N SER A 93 1.65 9.59 -0.27
CA SER A 93 1.23 8.27 -0.73
C SER A 93 0.40 8.34 -2.01
N THR A 94 0.51 7.29 -2.81
CA THR A 94 -0.43 6.97 -3.89
C THR A 94 -1.02 5.61 -3.57
N GLU A 95 -2.30 5.58 -3.27
CA GLU A 95 -3.01 4.37 -2.89
C GLU A 95 -3.99 4.00 -4.00
N MET A 96 -3.94 2.76 -4.46
CA MET A 96 -4.88 2.25 -5.45
C MET A 96 -5.94 1.40 -4.75
N SER A 97 -7.21 1.65 -5.05
CA SER A 97 -8.31 0.79 -4.64
C SER A 97 -8.89 0.12 -5.89
N GLY A 98 -8.50 -1.14 -6.09
CA GLY A 98 -8.76 -1.88 -7.31
C GLY A 98 -8.07 -1.24 -8.53
N GLN A 99 -8.74 -1.30 -9.69
CA GLN A 99 -8.24 -0.79 -10.98
C GLN A 99 -8.85 0.56 -11.38
N SER A 100 -9.79 1.08 -10.57
CA SER A 100 -10.66 2.19 -10.94
C SER A 100 -10.51 3.42 -10.05
N PHE A 101 -9.89 3.30 -8.87
CA PHE A 101 -9.69 4.42 -7.97
C PHE A 101 -8.22 4.55 -7.58
N ILE A 102 -7.74 5.78 -7.58
CA ILE A 102 -6.48 6.15 -6.95
C ILE A 102 -6.70 7.34 -6.02
N ARG A 103 -6.09 7.28 -4.84
CA ARG A 103 -6.00 8.40 -3.91
C ARG A 103 -4.56 8.85 -3.86
N VAL A 104 -4.34 10.12 -4.17
CA VAL A 104 -3.03 10.76 -4.10
C VAL A 104 -3.05 11.72 -2.92
N THR A 105 -2.11 11.55 -2.00
CA THR A 105 -1.98 12.38 -0.81
C THR A 105 -0.73 13.24 -0.89
N HIS A 106 -0.89 14.53 -0.67
CA HIS A 106 0.21 15.50 -0.58
C HIS A 106 0.18 16.23 0.75
N LEU A 107 1.35 16.67 1.21
CA LEU A 107 1.48 17.60 2.32
C LEU A 107 2.02 18.92 1.82
N VAL A 108 1.30 20.00 2.11
CA VAL A 108 1.84 21.35 2.02
C VAL A 108 2.41 21.70 3.38
N LYS A 109 3.72 21.90 3.45
CA LYS A 109 4.44 22.29 4.66
C LYS A 109 4.46 23.81 4.75
N TYR A 110 3.92 24.36 5.82
CA TYR A 110 4.12 25.76 6.21
C TYR A 110 5.12 25.84 7.36
N GLU A 111 5.55 27.05 7.72
CA GLU A 111 6.52 27.28 8.79
C GLU A 111 6.08 26.70 10.14
N VAL A 112 4.78 26.74 10.45
CA VAL A 112 4.24 26.31 11.76
C VAL A 112 3.53 24.95 11.69
N LYS A 113 2.79 24.68 10.62
CA LYS A 113 1.97 23.45 10.47
C LYS A 113 1.95 22.94 9.04
N ALA A 114 1.65 21.65 8.86
CA ALA A 114 1.38 21.09 7.55
C ALA A 114 -0.13 20.98 7.30
N VAL A 115 -0.52 20.94 6.02
CA VAL A 115 -1.89 20.69 5.57
C VAL A 115 -1.85 19.51 4.58
N ALA A 116 -2.62 18.46 4.86
CA ALA A 116 -2.76 17.33 3.97
C ALA A 116 -3.81 17.63 2.89
N TRP A 117 -3.50 17.28 1.65
CA TRP A 117 -4.40 17.33 0.51
C TRP A 117 -4.63 15.93 -0.01
N PHE A 118 -5.89 15.58 -0.21
CA PHE A 118 -6.33 14.30 -0.76
C PHE A 118 -6.96 14.58 -2.12
N MET A 119 -6.49 13.89 -3.15
CA MET A 119 -7.08 13.93 -4.49
C MET A 119 -7.41 12.51 -4.91
N ILE A 120 -8.71 12.24 -5.06
CA ILE A 120 -9.22 10.94 -5.46
C ILE A 120 -9.58 11.03 -6.94
N PHE A 121 -8.93 10.18 -7.74
CA PHE A 121 -9.23 10.05 -9.15
C PHE A 121 -10.01 8.77 -9.41
N TYR A 122 -10.94 8.87 -10.35
CA TYR A 122 -11.70 7.74 -10.86
C TYR A 122 -11.33 7.47 -12.32
N LYS A 123 -11.19 6.20 -12.68
CA LYS A 123 -10.88 5.80 -14.05
C LYS A 123 -12.16 5.69 -14.87
N VAL A 124 -12.38 6.65 -15.76
CA VAL A 124 -13.47 6.61 -16.75
C VAL A 124 -12.88 6.10 -18.07
N ARG A 125 -13.26 4.87 -18.45
CA ARG A 125 -12.69 4.14 -19.60
C ARG A 125 -11.16 4.03 -19.45
N ASP A 126 -10.39 4.70 -20.31
CA ASP A 126 -8.93 4.67 -20.35
C ASP A 126 -8.28 5.93 -19.76
N SER A 127 -9.04 6.78 -19.08
CA SER A 127 -8.54 8.04 -18.52
C SER A 127 -8.94 8.25 -17.06
N TRP A 128 -8.01 8.75 -16.27
CA TRP A 128 -8.22 9.22 -14.90
C TRP A 128 -8.80 10.63 -14.91
N VAL A 129 -9.86 10.83 -14.14
CA VAL A 129 -10.47 12.13 -13.89
C VAL A 129 -10.51 12.39 -12.39
N LEU A 130 -10.27 13.65 -11.98
CA LEU A 130 -10.41 14.06 -10.59
C LEU A 130 -11.88 13.91 -10.18
N ASN A 131 -12.15 12.98 -9.27
CA ASN A 131 -13.48 12.65 -8.80
C ASN A 131 -13.86 13.40 -7.53
N GLU A 132 -12.90 13.52 -6.61
CA GLU A 132 -13.10 14.16 -5.32
C GLU A 132 -11.77 14.74 -4.84
N PHE A 133 -11.83 15.81 -4.07
CA PHE A 133 -10.67 16.35 -3.37
C PHE A 133 -11.08 16.93 -2.03
N ASN A 134 -10.18 16.84 -1.06
CA ASN A 134 -10.36 17.39 0.28
C ASN A 134 -9.01 17.78 0.89
N TYR A 135 -9.02 18.49 2.02
CA TYR A 135 -7.82 18.76 2.81
C TYR A 135 -8.10 18.57 4.30
N ASP A 136 -7.06 18.26 5.06
CA ASP A 136 -7.12 18.20 6.52
C ASP A 136 -5.95 18.99 7.14
N ILE A 137 -6.27 19.71 8.21
CA ILE A 137 -5.35 20.53 9.01
C ILE A 137 -5.06 19.92 10.39
N ASN A 138 -5.72 18.80 10.71
CA ASN A 138 -5.58 18.10 11.98
C ASN A 138 -4.24 17.34 12.01
N THR A 139 -3.38 17.71 12.96
CA THR A 139 -2.05 17.12 13.12
C THR A 139 -2.10 15.61 13.38
N ASN A 140 -3.08 15.11 14.15
CA ASN A 140 -3.20 13.69 14.44
C ASN A 140 -3.57 12.91 13.18
N THR A 141 -4.49 13.44 12.37
CA THR A 141 -4.82 12.84 11.06
C THR A 141 -3.59 12.78 10.17
N ILE A 142 -2.86 13.90 10.05
CA ILE A 142 -1.64 13.98 9.25
C ILE A 142 -0.58 12.98 9.73
N PHE A 143 -0.35 12.89 11.03
CA PHE A 143 0.61 11.95 11.61
C PHE A 143 0.25 10.50 11.28
N ASN A 144 -1.01 10.12 11.47
CA ASN A 144 -1.49 8.78 11.18
C ASN A 144 -1.34 8.44 9.69
N ILE A 145 -1.65 9.38 8.79
CA ILE A 145 -1.49 9.19 7.35
C ILE A 145 -0.03 8.97 6.98
N VAL A 146 0.89 9.79 7.48
CA VAL A 146 2.33 9.66 7.18
C VAL A 146 2.88 8.36 7.77
N ALA A 147 2.47 8.00 8.98
CA ALA A 147 2.86 6.74 9.61
C ALA A 147 2.38 5.53 8.78
N GLN A 148 1.12 5.50 8.38
CA GLN A 148 0.56 4.43 7.53
C GLN A 148 1.24 4.38 6.16
N ALA A 149 1.48 5.52 5.52
CA ALA A 149 2.20 5.59 4.25
C ALA A 149 3.62 5.01 4.38
N SER A 150 4.34 5.32 5.47
CA SER A 150 5.68 4.77 5.71
C SER A 150 5.66 3.25 5.95
N ALA A 151 4.66 2.74 6.67
CA ALA A 151 4.49 1.30 6.87
C ALA A 151 4.26 0.58 5.54
N ASN A 152 3.30 1.05 4.74
CA ASN A 152 2.97 0.48 3.43
C ASN A 152 4.18 0.50 2.47
N ASN A 153 4.94 1.59 2.46
CA ASN A 153 6.13 1.70 1.62
C ASN A 153 7.22 0.70 2.02
N SER A 154 7.39 0.45 3.32
CA SER A 154 8.39 -0.52 3.80
C SER A 154 8.02 -1.96 3.47
N GLU A 155 6.74 -2.32 3.60
CA GLU A 155 6.23 -3.63 3.20
C GLU A 155 6.37 -3.86 1.69
N GLN A 156 6.01 -2.87 0.87
CA GLN A 156 6.19 -2.95 -0.58
C GLN A 156 7.67 -3.04 -0.98
N ALA A 157 8.55 -2.32 -0.30
CA ALA A 157 9.99 -2.38 -0.55
C ALA A 157 10.55 -3.77 -0.22
N LEU A 158 10.14 -4.36 0.91
CA LEU A 158 10.53 -5.72 1.30
C LEU A 158 10.02 -6.76 0.30
N ALA A 159 8.76 -6.66 -0.13
CA ALA A 159 8.20 -7.58 -1.12
C ALA A 159 8.96 -7.52 -2.46
N ARG A 160 9.30 -6.31 -2.94
CA ARG A 160 10.11 -6.13 -4.17
C ARG A 160 11.53 -6.68 -4.02
N ALA A 161 12.18 -6.42 -2.88
CA ALA A 161 13.51 -6.94 -2.61
C ALA A 161 13.51 -8.49 -2.61
N TRP A 162 12.53 -9.09 -1.95
CA TRP A 162 12.35 -10.55 -1.93
C TRP A 162 12.10 -11.12 -3.33
N GLN A 163 11.21 -10.51 -4.11
CA GLN A 163 10.94 -10.95 -5.47
C GLN A 163 12.21 -10.91 -6.34
N SER A 164 13.00 -9.83 -6.25
CA SER A 164 14.25 -9.71 -7.02
C SER A 164 15.29 -10.77 -6.64
N GLU A 165 15.37 -11.15 -5.36
CA GLU A 165 16.25 -12.23 -4.88
C GLU A 165 15.80 -13.60 -5.42
N VAL A 166 14.49 -13.87 -5.43
CA VAL A 166 13.93 -15.10 -6.00
C VAL A 166 14.21 -15.20 -7.50
N GLU A 167 13.99 -14.12 -8.25
CA GLU A 167 14.29 -14.05 -9.69
C GLU A 167 15.78 -14.24 -9.96
N ALA A 168 16.66 -13.63 -9.16
CA ALA A 168 18.11 -13.81 -9.28
C ALA A 168 18.54 -15.27 -9.02
N ARG A 169 17.93 -15.93 -8.02
CA ARG A 169 18.19 -17.35 -7.74
C ARG A 169 17.73 -18.26 -8.85
N LEU A 170 16.53 -18.03 -9.40
CA LEU A 170 16.02 -18.77 -10.56
C LEU A 170 16.95 -18.63 -11.76
N ALA A 171 17.37 -17.40 -12.09
CA ALA A 171 18.31 -17.15 -13.17
C ALA A 171 19.66 -17.87 -12.95
N SER A 172 20.15 -17.94 -11.71
CA SER A 172 21.39 -18.67 -11.39
C SER A 172 21.26 -20.19 -11.59
N ILE A 173 20.10 -20.77 -11.24
CA ILE A 173 19.81 -22.19 -11.44
C ILE A 173 19.71 -22.50 -12.93
N GLU A 174 19.05 -21.65 -13.71
CA GLU A 174 18.96 -21.79 -15.17
C GLU A 174 20.34 -21.68 -15.84
N ALA A 175 21.16 -20.72 -15.41
CA ALA A 175 22.54 -20.58 -15.88
C ALA A 175 23.39 -21.84 -15.57
N ASN A 176 23.28 -22.37 -14.35
CA ASN A 176 23.97 -23.60 -13.95
C ASN A 176 23.48 -24.82 -14.74
N LYS A 177 22.18 -24.91 -15.03
CA LYS A 177 21.60 -25.97 -15.86
C LYS A 177 22.09 -25.90 -17.30
N LEU A 178 22.19 -24.70 -17.87
CA LEU A 178 22.73 -24.48 -19.20
C LEU A 178 24.23 -24.83 -19.26
N ALA A 179 25.00 -24.44 -18.25
CA ALA A 179 26.41 -24.83 -18.11
C ALA A 179 26.57 -26.35 -18.01
N ALA A 180 25.67 -27.04 -17.30
CA ALA A 180 25.65 -28.50 -17.23
C ALA A 180 25.20 -29.20 -18.53
N SER A 181 24.45 -28.50 -19.40
CA SER A 181 23.95 -29.05 -20.67
C SER A 181 24.92 -28.95 -21.86
N GLY A 182 26.13 -28.43 -21.64
CA GLY A 182 27.19 -28.36 -22.63
C GLY A 182 27.79 -29.72 -22.99
N ALA A 183 27.19 -30.35 -24.01
CA ALA A 183 27.74 -31.36 -24.94
C ALA A 183 27.36 -32.85 -24.75
N PRO A 184 27.18 -33.60 -25.85
CA PRO A 184 26.80 -35.01 -25.83
C PRO A 184 27.99 -35.96 -25.60
N GLN A 185 27.74 -37.03 -24.83
CA GLN A 185 27.71 -38.36 -25.44
C GLN A 185 26.48 -39.14 -24.98
N PRO A 186 25.84 -39.90 -25.89
CA PRO A 186 24.70 -40.72 -25.56
C PRO A 186 25.19 -42.08 -25.06
N VAL A 187 24.82 -42.45 -23.83
CA VAL A 187 24.20 -43.76 -23.60
C VAL A 187 23.12 -43.54 -22.54
N ILE A 188 21.93 -44.02 -22.87
CA ILE A 188 20.70 -43.96 -22.09
C ILE A 188 20.95 -44.59 -20.71
N ALA A 189 21.09 -43.75 -19.70
CA ALA A 189 20.85 -44.12 -18.31
C ALA A 189 19.85 -43.09 -17.77
N SER A 190 18.66 -43.56 -17.44
CA SER A 190 17.63 -42.83 -16.72
C SER A 190 18.24 -42.12 -15.50
N ALA A 191 18.49 -40.82 -15.63
CA ALA A 191 19.00 -39.99 -14.56
C ALA A 191 17.91 -39.86 -13.49
N THR A 192 18.05 -40.68 -12.45
CA THR A 192 17.38 -40.48 -11.17
C THR A 192 17.76 -39.09 -10.66
N MET A 193 16.77 -38.21 -10.52
CA MET A 193 16.93 -36.93 -9.82
C MET A 193 17.59 -37.23 -8.48
N GLY A 194 18.79 -36.68 -8.24
CA GLY A 194 19.59 -37.01 -7.07
C GLY A 194 18.78 -36.74 -5.80
N GLU A 195 18.87 -37.63 -4.83
CA GLU A 195 18.13 -37.55 -3.57
C GLU A 195 18.33 -36.19 -2.86
N GLN A 196 19.49 -35.57 -3.08
CA GLN A 196 19.85 -34.24 -2.61
C GLN A 196 19.04 -33.11 -3.29
N ASP A 197 18.80 -33.19 -4.60
CA ASP A 197 17.96 -32.23 -5.31
C ASP A 197 16.48 -32.38 -4.92
N LEU A 198 16.05 -33.62 -4.68
CA LEU A 198 14.71 -33.93 -4.15
C LEU A 198 14.52 -33.40 -2.73
N ALA A 199 15.56 -33.43 -1.89
CA ALA A 199 15.54 -32.88 -0.54
C ALA A 199 15.43 -31.34 -0.54
N ILE A 200 16.23 -30.67 -1.39
CA ILE A 200 16.18 -29.21 -1.53
C ILE A 200 14.79 -28.76 -2.04
N LEU A 201 14.21 -29.50 -2.99
CA LEU A 201 12.87 -29.21 -3.51
C LEU A 201 11.78 -29.38 -2.43
N ARG A 202 11.90 -30.39 -1.56
CA ARG A 202 10.96 -30.59 -0.45
C ARG A 202 11.10 -29.52 0.63
N GLU A 203 12.32 -29.14 0.98
CA GLU A 203 12.55 -28.08 1.99
C GLU A 203 11.99 -26.74 1.50
N THR A 204 12.20 -26.41 0.22
CA THR A 204 11.64 -25.19 -0.37
C THR A 204 10.12 -25.21 -0.43
N GLN A 205 9.50 -26.35 -0.76
CA GLN A 205 8.04 -26.51 -0.71
C GLN A 205 7.49 -26.36 0.72
N GLN A 206 8.17 -26.91 1.73
CA GLN A 206 7.76 -26.79 3.13
C GLN A 206 7.86 -25.34 3.64
N ARG A 207 8.93 -24.62 3.28
CA ARG A 207 9.07 -23.20 3.64
C ARG A 207 7.98 -22.34 3.00
N LEU A 208 7.63 -22.60 1.75
CA LEU A 208 6.52 -21.91 1.07
C LEU A 208 5.18 -22.16 1.76
N ALA A 209 4.87 -23.41 2.10
CA ALA A 209 3.63 -23.75 2.82
C ALA A 209 3.56 -23.04 4.19
N SER A 210 4.68 -22.97 4.92
CA SER A 210 4.73 -22.28 6.23
C SER A 210 4.54 -20.75 6.11
N LEU A 211 4.96 -20.15 5.00
CA LEU A 211 4.75 -18.74 4.72
C LEU A 211 3.30 -18.46 4.36
N GLU A 212 2.68 -19.30 3.53
CA GLU A 212 1.26 -19.20 3.19
C GLU A 212 0.36 -19.30 4.43
N GLU A 213 0.67 -20.21 5.35
CA GLU A 213 -0.04 -20.33 6.63
C GLU A 213 0.08 -19.05 7.46
N LYS A 214 1.29 -18.49 7.61
CA LYS A 214 1.49 -17.21 8.31
C LYS A 214 0.73 -16.05 7.66
N TYR A 215 0.71 -15.96 6.34
CA TYR A 215 -0.06 -14.92 5.63
C TYR A 215 -1.57 -15.11 5.81
N SER A 216 -2.07 -16.35 5.83
CA SER A 216 -3.48 -16.63 6.07
C SER A 216 -3.93 -16.21 7.48
N LEU A 217 -3.06 -16.40 8.48
CA LEU A 217 -3.31 -15.97 9.86
C LEU A 217 -3.32 -14.45 9.99
N LEU A 218 -2.40 -13.75 9.31
CA LEU A 218 -2.39 -12.28 9.28
C LEU A 218 -3.60 -11.71 8.54
N ALA A 219 -4.05 -12.35 7.45
CA ALA A 219 -5.25 -11.93 6.72
C ALA A 219 -6.54 -12.09 7.56
N GLN A 220 -6.63 -13.14 8.37
CA GLN A 220 -7.75 -13.34 9.31
C GLN A 220 -7.72 -12.40 10.52
N GLN A 221 -6.58 -11.74 10.77
CA GLN A 221 -6.41 -10.73 11.83
C GLN A 221 -6.74 -9.30 11.39
N SER A 222 -7.14 -9.08 10.13
CA SER A 222 -7.72 -7.78 9.75
C SER A 222 -9.00 -7.54 10.57
N PRO A 223 -9.06 -6.46 11.37
CA PRO A 223 -10.23 -6.20 12.19
C PRO A 223 -11.43 -6.04 11.27
N GLY A 224 -12.43 -6.92 11.47
CA GLY A 224 -13.65 -6.94 10.66
C GLY A 224 -14.24 -5.55 10.57
N THR A 225 -14.51 -5.12 9.33
CA THR A 225 -15.33 -3.95 9.02
C THR A 225 -16.66 -4.07 9.75
N THR A 226 -16.79 -3.39 10.88
CA THR A 226 -18.08 -3.11 11.50
C THR A 226 -18.88 -2.29 10.49
N SER A 227 -19.94 -2.89 9.96
CA SER A 227 -20.93 -2.24 9.10
C SER A 227 -21.47 -0.98 9.78
N LEU A 228 -21.29 0.17 9.12
CA LEU A 228 -21.59 1.52 9.60
C LEU A 228 -23.10 1.90 9.59
N ASP A 229 -24.00 0.95 9.36
CA ASP A 229 -25.43 1.24 9.14
C ASP A 229 -26.29 1.34 10.41
N ASN A 230 -25.69 1.42 11.61
CA ASN A 230 -26.48 1.58 12.84
C ASN A 230 -25.73 2.33 13.94
N LEU A 231 -25.58 3.66 13.77
CA LEU A 231 -25.13 4.54 14.85
C LEU A 231 -26.16 5.65 15.07
N SER A 232 -26.94 5.46 16.13
CA SER A 232 -27.72 6.51 16.79
C SER A 232 -26.76 7.47 17.51
N PRO A 233 -27.02 8.78 17.59
CA PRO A 233 -25.99 9.78 17.87
C PRO A 233 -25.58 9.94 19.36
N ASP A 234 -25.85 8.96 20.23
CA ASP A 234 -25.72 9.17 21.69
C ASP A 234 -24.91 8.10 22.46
N THR A 235 -24.22 7.19 21.79
CA THR A 235 -23.35 6.21 22.47
C THR A 235 -21.98 6.81 22.79
N THR A 236 -21.85 7.24 24.04
CA THR A 236 -20.63 7.81 24.65
C THR A 236 -19.44 6.85 24.66
N ASN A 237 -18.22 7.41 24.68
CA ASN A 237 -16.91 6.74 24.73
C ASN A 237 -16.76 5.61 25.78
N SER A 238 -17.70 5.47 26.72
CA SER A 238 -17.72 4.43 27.74
C SER A 238 -18.05 3.05 27.17
N GLU A 239 -18.89 2.94 26.14
CA GLU A 239 -19.25 1.63 25.55
C GLU A 239 -18.10 1.04 24.72
N ILE A 240 -17.35 1.89 24.02
CA ILE A 240 -16.17 1.46 23.24
C ILE A 240 -15.08 0.89 24.17
N ALA A 241 -14.83 1.55 25.30
CA ALA A 241 -13.88 1.05 26.30
C ALA A 241 -14.34 -0.28 26.92
N THR A 242 -15.65 -0.45 27.15
CA THR A 242 -16.23 -1.67 27.68
C THR A 242 -16.12 -2.84 26.69
N GLN A 243 -16.35 -2.58 25.39
CA GLN A 243 -16.18 -3.58 24.33
C GLN A 243 -14.71 -4.00 24.16
N GLN A 244 -13.76 -3.05 24.27
CA GLN A 244 -12.33 -3.37 24.18
C GLN A 244 -11.85 -4.23 25.35
N MET A 245 -12.32 -3.95 26.57
CA MET A 245 -11.97 -4.79 27.73
C MET A 245 -12.59 -6.19 27.66
N ALA A 246 -13.82 -6.31 27.12
CA ALA A 246 -14.43 -7.62 26.89
C ALA A 246 -13.66 -8.45 25.84
N ALA A 247 -13.13 -7.81 24.79
CA ALA A 247 -12.30 -8.48 23.79
C ALA A 247 -10.99 -9.01 24.37
N LEU A 248 -10.34 -8.24 25.25
CA LEU A 248 -9.13 -8.68 25.98
C LEU A 248 -9.40 -9.90 26.87
N GLY A 249 -10.49 -9.88 27.65
CA GLY A 249 -10.86 -11.03 28.49
C GLY A 249 -11.12 -12.31 27.68
N ALA A 250 -11.73 -12.19 26.50
CA ALA A 250 -11.95 -13.33 25.60
C ALA A 250 -10.64 -13.92 25.04
N THR A 251 -9.60 -13.10 24.86
CA THR A 251 -8.27 -13.58 24.42
C THR A 251 -7.52 -14.31 25.52
N GLU A 252 -7.57 -13.83 26.76
CA GLU A 252 -6.95 -14.48 27.91
C GLU A 252 -7.60 -15.85 28.18
N GLN A 253 -8.93 -15.93 28.09
CA GLN A 253 -9.64 -17.19 28.27
C GLN A 253 -9.34 -18.21 27.16
N ARG A 254 -9.04 -17.76 25.94
CA ARG A 254 -8.57 -18.62 24.84
C ARG A 254 -7.15 -19.16 25.06
N LEU A 255 -6.26 -18.35 25.62
CA LEU A 255 -4.90 -18.77 25.96
C LEU A 255 -4.93 -19.87 27.03
N ALA A 256 -5.72 -19.66 28.09
CA ALA A 256 -5.91 -20.65 29.15
C ALA A 256 -6.47 -21.99 28.63
N ASN A 257 -7.46 -21.96 27.72
CA ASN A 257 -8.00 -23.17 27.09
C ASN A 257 -6.98 -23.89 26.19
N LEU A 258 -6.06 -23.17 25.56
CA LEU A 258 -4.99 -23.75 24.74
C LEU A 258 -3.93 -24.44 25.61
N GLU A 259 -3.55 -23.80 26.71
CA GLU A 259 -2.64 -24.39 27.70
C GLU A 259 -3.23 -25.65 28.33
N GLU A 260 -4.53 -25.63 28.68
CA GLU A 260 -5.23 -26.79 29.21
C GLU A 260 -5.31 -27.93 28.17
N ARG A 261 -5.58 -27.62 26.89
CA ARG A 261 -5.54 -28.62 25.81
C ARG A 261 -4.14 -29.20 25.57
N MET A 262 -3.09 -28.39 25.72
CA MET A 262 -1.70 -28.86 25.60
C MET A 262 -1.28 -29.73 26.79
N ALA A 263 -1.80 -29.44 27.98
CA ALA A 263 -1.60 -30.24 29.18
C ALA A 263 -2.39 -31.56 29.15
N ALA A 264 -3.56 -31.56 28.53
CA ALA A 264 -4.43 -32.74 28.39
C ALA A 264 -4.03 -33.70 27.25
N MET A 265 -3.04 -33.34 26.41
CA MET A 265 -2.57 -34.23 25.35
C MET A 265 -1.72 -35.38 25.91
N PRO A 266 -2.04 -36.65 25.59
CA PRO A 266 -1.31 -37.81 26.09
C PRO A 266 0.13 -37.81 25.56
N VAL A 267 1.06 -38.18 26.45
CA VAL A 267 2.52 -38.12 26.26
C VAL A 267 2.99 -39.01 25.09
N GLU A 268 2.23 -40.03 24.72
CA GLU A 268 2.56 -40.95 23.62
C GLU A 268 2.47 -40.29 22.23
N SER A 269 1.68 -39.23 22.06
CA SER A 269 1.69 -38.39 20.85
C SER A 269 2.88 -37.43 20.74
N ARG A 270 3.80 -37.39 21.72
CA ARG A 270 5.00 -36.52 21.68
C ARG A 270 6.27 -37.22 21.17
N LEU A 271 6.26 -38.52 20.87
CA LEU A 271 7.48 -39.28 20.62
C LEU A 271 7.69 -39.78 19.17
N GLU A 272 6.81 -39.48 18.21
CA GLU A 272 7.02 -39.88 16.80
C GLU A 272 7.54 -38.76 15.87
N SER A 273 7.84 -37.56 16.37
CA SER A 273 8.27 -36.44 15.51
C SER A 273 9.70 -35.92 15.75
N LEU A 274 10.62 -36.74 16.26
CA LEU A 274 12.02 -36.32 16.48
C LEU A 274 13.02 -37.40 16.02
N SER A 275 13.25 -37.44 14.70
CA SER A 275 14.51 -37.84 14.11
C SER A 275 14.87 -36.80 13.05
N VAL A 276 15.42 -35.67 13.50
CA VAL A 276 16.15 -34.69 12.68
C VAL A 276 17.29 -34.11 13.54
N ASP A 277 18.43 -33.91 12.88
CA ASP A 277 19.79 -33.82 13.39
C ASP A 277 20.11 -32.76 14.48
N GLY A 278 21.04 -33.15 15.36
CA GLY A 278 21.57 -32.36 16.48
C GLY A 278 22.46 -31.16 16.13
N ASN A 279 22.25 -30.47 15.00
CA ASN A 279 23.01 -29.26 14.63
C ASN A 279 22.14 -27.98 14.60
N GLU A 280 20.83 -28.10 14.81
CA GLU A 280 19.92 -26.95 14.85
C GLU A 280 20.00 -26.17 16.16
N LEU A 281 20.23 -26.85 17.29
CA LEU A 281 20.31 -26.20 18.60
C LEU A 281 21.51 -25.25 18.70
N GLU A 282 22.64 -25.62 18.08
CA GLU A 282 23.84 -24.77 18.04
C GLU A 282 23.62 -23.56 17.14
N THR A 283 22.92 -23.74 16.02
CA THR A 283 22.55 -22.67 15.08
C THR A 283 21.56 -21.68 15.70
N ILE A 284 20.57 -22.17 16.44
CA ILE A 284 19.59 -21.36 17.18
C ILE A 284 20.30 -20.56 18.29
N LYS A 285 21.21 -21.18 19.05
CA LYS A 285 22.00 -20.49 20.08
C LYS A 285 22.85 -19.35 19.48
N LYS A 286 23.51 -19.60 18.35
CA LYS A 286 24.33 -18.60 17.65
C LYS A 286 23.51 -17.44 17.09
N THR A 287 22.32 -17.74 16.56
CA THR A 287 21.38 -16.73 16.05
C THR A 287 20.81 -15.87 17.18
N LEU A 288 20.50 -16.49 18.32
CA LEU A 288 20.01 -15.78 19.51
C LEU A 288 21.08 -14.83 20.10
N GLU A 289 22.35 -15.24 20.10
CA GLU A 289 23.49 -14.41 20.51
C GLU A 289 23.64 -13.15 19.63
N VAL A 290 23.49 -13.27 18.32
CA VAL A 290 23.53 -12.14 17.38
C VAL A 290 22.36 -11.18 17.61
N LEU A 291 21.15 -11.72 17.80
CA LEU A 291 19.96 -10.92 18.07
C LEU A 291 20.04 -10.16 19.41
N LYS A 292 20.58 -10.80 20.46
CA LYS A 292 20.84 -10.13 21.76
C LYS A 292 21.82 -8.97 21.64
N LYS A 293 22.85 -9.10 20.80
CA LYS A 293 23.84 -8.05 20.55
C LYS A 293 23.28 -6.87 19.74
N GLN A 294 22.36 -7.13 18.82
CA GLN A 294 21.73 -6.11 17.97
C GLN A 294 20.55 -5.39 18.65
N HIS A 295 19.90 -6.02 19.63
CA HIS A 295 18.73 -5.48 20.32
C HIS A 295 18.90 -5.53 21.86
N PRO A 296 19.74 -4.64 22.46
CA PRO A 296 20.13 -4.73 23.86
C PRO A 296 19.00 -4.46 24.88
N PHE A 297 17.83 -3.98 24.42
CA PHE A 297 16.67 -3.68 25.27
C PHE A 297 15.57 -4.76 25.21
N ALA A 298 15.71 -5.78 24.37
CA ALA A 298 14.75 -6.88 24.29
C ALA A 298 15.05 -7.92 25.39
N GLN A 299 14.08 -8.18 26.27
CA GLN A 299 14.19 -9.24 27.28
C GLN A 299 13.88 -10.59 26.63
N PHE A 300 14.92 -11.42 26.47
CA PHE A 300 14.78 -12.79 25.99
C PHE A 300 14.68 -13.75 27.18
N PRO A 301 13.81 -14.77 27.13
CA PRO A 301 13.71 -15.78 28.19
C PRO A 301 15.02 -16.58 28.33
N PRO A 302 15.35 -17.09 29.54
CA PRO A 302 16.52 -17.93 29.74
C PRO A 302 16.37 -19.25 28.97
N LEU A 303 17.42 -19.66 28.26
CA LEU A 303 17.51 -20.99 27.66
C LEU A 303 17.93 -21.97 28.77
N HIS A 304 17.09 -22.97 29.05
CA HIS A 304 17.45 -24.16 29.83
C HIS A 304 17.88 -25.29 28.89
#